data_AF-A0A8J8EUW8-F1
#
_entry.id   AF-A0A8J8EUW8-F1
#
_cell.length_a   1.000
_cell.length_b   1.000
_cell.length_c   1.000
_cell.angle_alpha   90.00
_cell.angle_beta   90.00
_cell.angle_gamma   90.00
#
_symmetry.space_group_name_H-M   'P 1'
#
loop_
_entity.id
_entity.type
_entity.pdbx_description
1 polymer ?
#
loop_
_entity_poly.entity_id
_entity_poly.type
_entity_poly.pdbx_seq_one_letter_code
_entity_poly.pdbx_strand_id
1 'polypeptide(L)'
;MKDEYAVGIILIAGLAVSLAFRTYLGVVLAAIGIPLYLAYVAREQNILAKSRLFDRDLFLMIAIAIVVILVFDYLWDPRMGLIAMAVVIPVLALYADRLKARKKSQKA
;
A
#
# COMPACT_ATOMS: atom_id res chain seq x y z
N MET A 1 -6.33 1.70 16.73
CA MET A 1 -5.46 2.34 17.74
C MET A 1 -4.28 1.45 18.15
N LYS A 2 -4.45 0.34 18.89
CA LYS A 2 -3.32 -0.51 19.30
C LYS A 2 -2.50 -1.07 18.11
N ASP A 3 -3.18 -1.52 17.05
CA ASP A 3 -2.52 -2.08 15.87
C ASP A 3 -1.75 -1.03 15.05
N GLU A 4 -2.26 0.21 15.00
CA GLU A 4 -1.58 1.33 14.32
C GLU A 4 -0.27 1.70 15.02
N TYR A 5 -0.24 1.67 16.36
CA TYR A 5 1.00 1.87 17.12
C TYR A 5 2.00 0.74 16.87
N ALA A 6 1.54 -0.51 16.83
CA ALA A 6 2.41 -1.65 16.56
C ALA A 6 3.00 -1.60 15.13
N VAL A 7 2.19 -1.26 14.13
CA VAL A 7 2.67 -1.03 12.75
C VAL A 7 3.67 0.13 12.71
N GLY A 8 3.38 1.23 13.42
CA GLY A 8 4.30 2.36 13.56
C GLY A 8 5.63 1.98 14.18
N ILE A 9 5.63 1.14 15.22
CA ILE A 9 6.85 0.63 15.87
C ILE A 9 7.65 -0.24 14.89
N ILE A 10 7.02 -1.15 14.15
CA ILE A 10 7.69 -2.01 13.17
C ILE A 10 8.34 -1.15 12.08
N LEU A 11 7.64 -0.13 11.59
CA LEU A 11 8.16 0.79 10.59
C LEU A 11 9.36 1.58 11.11
N ILE A 12 9.25 2.20 12.29
CA ILE A 12 10.32 2.99 12.91
C ILE A 12 11.54 2.11 13.19
N ALA A 13 11.34 0.90 13.70
CA ALA A 13 12.43 -0.05 13.95
C ALA A 13 13.14 -0.44 12.65
N GLY A 14 12.40 -0.77 11.59
CA GLY A 14 12.99 -1.08 10.29
C GLY A 14 13.75 0.09 9.67
N LEU A 15 13.24 1.31 9.78
CA LEU A 15 13.95 2.51 9.34
C LEU A 15 15.21 2.74 10.17
N ALA A 16 15.13 2.64 11.50
CA ALA A 16 16.27 2.80 12.40
C ALA A 16 17.39 1.79 12.09
N VAL A 17 17.05 0.52 11.85
CA VAL A 17 18.01 -0.51 11.42
C VAL A 17 18.63 -0.14 10.06
N SER A 18 17.82 0.33 9.12
CA SER A 18 18.33 0.74 7.79
C SER A 18 19.31 1.90 7.88
N LEU A 19 19.03 2.88 8.74
CA LEU A 19 19.87 4.04 9.01
C LEU A 19 21.16 3.64 9.74
N ALA A 20 21.06 2.81 10.78
CA ALA A 20 22.19 2.39 11.60
C ALA A 20 23.21 1.57 10.80
N PHE A 21 22.72 0.64 9.97
CA PHE A 21 23.58 -0.23 9.17
C PHE A 21 23.83 0.30 7.75
N ARG A 22 23.21 1.42 7.36
CA ARG A 22 23.24 1.97 5.99
C ARG A 22 22.90 0.92 4.93
N THR A 23 21.92 0.06 5.23
CA THR A 23 21.46 -0.99 4.32
C THR A 23 19.96 -0.94 4.15
N TYR A 24 19.46 -1.49 3.05
CA TYR A 24 18.02 -1.63 2.81
C TYR A 24 17.37 -2.78 3.60
N LEU A 25 18.14 -3.54 4.39
CA LEU A 25 17.63 -4.71 5.11
C LEU A 25 16.53 -4.34 6.10
N GLY A 26 16.64 -3.20 6.78
CA GLY A 26 15.60 -2.77 7.70
C GLY A 26 14.28 -2.38 6.99
N VAL A 27 14.34 -1.87 5.76
CA VAL A 27 13.16 -1.62 4.93
C VAL A 27 12.49 -2.93 4.54
N VAL A 28 13.28 -3.95 4.18
CA VAL A 28 12.76 -5.30 3.88
C VAL A 28 12.10 -5.91 5.12
N LEU A 29 12.70 -5.76 6.30
CA LEU A 29 12.12 -6.21 7.57
C LEU A 29 10.79 -5.52 7.88
N ALA A 30 10.67 -4.22 7.65
CA ALA A 30 9.40 -3.51 7.82
C ALA A 30 8.35 -3.96 6.79
N ALA A 31 8.74 -4.11 5.52
CA ALA A 31 7.86 -4.51 4.43
C ALA A 31 7.26 -5.92 4.63
N ILE A 32 8.00 -6.83 5.28
CA ILE A 32 7.52 -8.18 5.59
C ILE A 32 6.84 -8.21 6.98
N GLY A 33 7.40 -7.50 7.95
CA GLY A 33 6.93 -7.50 9.34
C GLY A 33 5.54 -6.90 9.52
N ILE A 34 5.21 -5.82 8.81
CA ILE A 34 3.89 -5.17 8.89
C ILE A 34 2.78 -6.11 8.40
N PRO A 35 2.83 -6.68 7.17
CA PRO A 35 1.86 -7.67 6.72
C PRO A 35 1.76 -8.90 7.62
N LEU A 36 2.90 -9.42 8.12
CA LEU A 36 2.89 -10.57 9.04
C LEU A 36 2.19 -10.26 10.36
N TYR A 37 2.48 -9.11 10.96
CA TYR A 37 1.83 -8.69 12.19
C TYR A 37 0.32 -8.52 12.01
N LEU A 38 -0.09 -7.86 10.92
CA LEU A 38 -1.49 -7.69 10.60
C LEU A 38 -2.19 -9.02 10.31
N ALA A 39 -1.53 -9.95 9.61
CA ALA A 39 -2.05 -11.29 9.37
C ALA A 39 -2.19 -12.09 10.68
N TYR A 40 -1.24 -11.94 11.61
CA TYR A 40 -1.30 -12.56 12.93
C TYR A 40 -2.49 -12.04 13.75
N VAL A 41 -2.66 -10.72 13.85
CA VAL A 41 -3.80 -10.11 14.55
C VAL A 41 -5.13 -10.46 13.87
N ALA A 42 -5.18 -10.47 12.53
CA ALA A 42 -6.37 -10.87 11.78
C ALA A 42 -6.73 -12.35 11.97
N ARG A 43 -5.74 -13.22 12.23
CA ARG A 43 -5.95 -14.63 12.56
C ARG A 43 -6.60 -14.78 13.93
N GLU A 44 -6.19 -13.97 14.89
CA GLU A 44 -6.74 -13.95 16.24
C GLU A 44 -8.17 -13.39 16.26
N GLN A 45 -8.49 -12.44 15.38
CA GLN A 45 -9.86 -11.93 15.16
C GLN A 45 -10.74 -12.88 14.33
N ASN A 46 -10.26 -14.08 13.98
CA ASN A 46 -10.95 -15.08 13.15
C ASN A 46 -11.45 -14.54 11.80
N ILE A 47 -10.81 -13.47 11.31
CA ILE A 47 -11.10 -12.86 10.00
C ILE A 47 -10.68 -13.85 8.92
N LEU A 48 -9.62 -14.64 9.09
CA LEU A 48 -9.21 -15.66 8.10
C LEU A 48 -10.28 -16.74 7.80
N ALA A 49 -11.19 -17.05 8.72
CA ALA A 49 -12.26 -18.03 8.51
C ALA A 49 -13.54 -17.42 7.92
N LYS A 50 -13.71 -16.08 7.96
CA LYS A 50 -14.91 -15.36 7.52
C LYS A 50 -14.65 -14.38 6.36
N SER A 51 -13.43 -13.90 6.25
CA SER A 51 -12.88 -13.16 5.11
C SER A 51 -12.44 -14.17 4.07
N ARG A 52 -12.83 -13.91 2.84
CA ARG A 52 -12.34 -14.66 1.69
C ARG A 52 -10.86 -14.34 1.58
N LEU A 53 -10.01 -15.20 2.13
CA LEU A 53 -8.56 -15.11 1.93
C LEU A 53 -8.18 -15.16 0.44
N PHE A 54 -9.11 -15.67 -0.38
CA PHE A 54 -9.15 -15.65 -1.83
C PHE A 54 -10.17 -14.63 -2.37
N ASP A 55 -10.27 -13.44 -1.78
CA ASP A 55 -11.06 -12.39 -2.42
C ASP A 55 -10.35 -11.98 -3.70
N ARG A 56 -11.09 -12.02 -4.82
CA ARG A 56 -10.61 -11.59 -6.13
C ARG A 56 -10.01 -10.21 -6.08
N ASP A 57 -10.49 -9.36 -5.20
CA ASP A 57 -10.04 -7.98 -5.02
C ASP A 57 -8.60 -7.91 -4.48
N LEU A 58 -8.23 -8.79 -3.53
CA LEU A 58 -6.85 -8.88 -3.02
C LEU A 58 -5.89 -9.33 -4.13
N PHE A 59 -6.27 -10.37 -4.87
CA PHE A 59 -5.48 -10.86 -6.00
C PHE A 59 -5.38 -9.84 -7.12
N LEU A 60 -6.47 -9.12 -7.41
CA LEU A 60 -6.49 -8.05 -8.40
C LEU A 60 -5.57 -6.90 -7.97
N MET A 61 -5.60 -6.51 -6.70
CA MET A 61 -4.72 -5.46 -6.17
C MET A 61 -3.25 -5.85 -6.23
N ILE A 62 -2.91 -7.10 -5.85
CA ILE A 62 -1.54 -7.63 -5.96
C ILE A 62 -1.10 -7.70 -7.42
N ALA A 63 -1.96 -8.18 -8.32
CA ALA A 63 -1.65 -8.27 -9.75
C ALA A 63 -1.43 -6.89 -10.37
N ILE A 64 -2.28 -5.91 -10.06
CA ILE A 64 -2.11 -4.51 -10.49
C ILE A 64 -0.80 -3.96 -9.96
N ALA A 65 -0.48 -4.17 -8.68
CA ALA A 65 0.77 -3.69 -8.10
C ALA A 65 2.00 -4.29 -8.82
N ILE A 66 2.01 -5.60 -9.07
CA ILE A 66 3.09 -6.27 -9.80
C ILE A 66 3.20 -5.72 -11.23
N VAL A 67 2.09 -5.61 -11.96
CA VAL A 67 2.08 -5.09 -13.34
C VAL A 67 2.62 -3.67 -13.37
N VAL A 68 2.17 -2.81 -12.45
CA VAL A 68 2.63 -1.42 -12.37
C VAL A 68 4.12 -1.36 -12.07
N ILE A 69 4.61 -2.14 -11.11
CA ILE A 69 6.04 -2.22 -10.78
C ILE A 69 6.85 -2.65 -12.01
N LEU A 70 6.45 -3.72 -12.69
CA LEU A 70 7.16 -4.24 -13.86
C LEU A 70 7.10 -3.30 -15.06
N VAL A 71 5.96 -2.65 -15.31
CA VAL A 71 5.80 -1.66 -16.37
C VAL A 71 6.72 -0.47 -16.12
N PHE A 72 6.79 0.00 -14.87
CA PHE A 72 7.71 1.08 -14.53
C PHE A 72 9.16 0.62 -14.62
N ASP A 73 9.51 -0.56 -14.11
CA ASP A 73 10.87 -1.12 -14.19
C ASP A 73 11.36 -1.32 -15.64
N TYR A 74 10.45 -1.69 -16.55
CA TYR A 74 10.79 -1.90 -17.96
C TYR A 74 10.85 -0.60 -18.77
N LEU A 75 9.96 0.37 -18.50
CA LEU A 75 9.84 1.59 -19.31
C LEU A 75 10.64 2.78 -18.78
N TRP A 76 10.99 2.82 -17.49
CA TRP A 76 11.68 3.94 -16.85
C TRP A 76 12.50 3.47 -15.64
N ASP A 77 13.41 4.29 -15.12
CA ASP A 77 13.96 4.07 -13.78
C ASP A 77 12.79 4.05 -12.74
N PRO A 78 12.58 2.98 -11.95
CA PRO A 78 11.43 2.81 -11.05
C PRO A 78 11.16 3.99 -10.11
N ARG A 79 12.23 4.73 -9.79
CA ARG A 79 12.20 5.93 -8.94
C ARG A 79 11.40 7.06 -9.59
N MET A 80 11.55 7.25 -10.90
CA MET A 80 10.83 8.26 -11.65
C MET A 80 9.34 7.92 -11.79
N GLY A 81 9.01 6.62 -11.88
CA GLY A 81 7.63 6.15 -11.86
C GLY A 81 6.89 6.45 -10.56
N LEU A 82 7.56 6.24 -9.42
CA LEU A 82 7.00 6.59 -8.10
C LEU A 82 6.79 8.11 -7.94
N ILE A 83 7.74 8.93 -8.40
CA ILE A 83 7.61 10.39 -8.37
C ILE A 83 6.45 10.86 -9.25
N ALA A 84 6.32 10.30 -10.45
CA ALA A 84 5.21 10.62 -11.35
C ALA A 84 3.86 10.24 -10.73
N MET A 85 3.74 9.04 -10.14
CA MET A 85 2.50 8.61 -9.48
C MET A 85 2.12 9.48 -8.28
N ALA A 86 3.10 9.99 -7.51
CA ALA A 86 2.83 10.91 -6.41
C ALA A 86 2.15 12.22 -6.86
N VAL A 87 2.31 12.61 -8.13
CA VAL A 87 1.65 13.81 -8.72
C VAL A 87 0.37 13.42 -9.48
N VAL A 88 0.41 12.33 -10.24
CA VAL A 88 -0.70 11.89 -11.09
C VAL A 88 -1.89 11.40 -10.27
N ILE A 89 -1.66 10.65 -9.17
CA ILE A 89 -2.74 10.11 -8.34
C ILE A 89 -3.57 11.24 -7.70
N PRO A 90 -2.98 12.27 -7.05
CA PRO A 90 -3.76 13.41 -6.54
C PRO A 90 -4.53 14.16 -7.61
N VAL A 91 -3.94 14.36 -8.79
CA VAL A 91 -4.59 15.07 -9.91
C VAL A 91 -5.79 14.28 -10.42
N LEU A 92 -5.65 12.97 -10.61
CA LEU A 92 -6.76 12.09 -11.01
C LEU A 92 -7.86 12.03 -9.94
N ALA A 93 -7.49 12.00 -8.65
CA ALA A 93 -8.46 12.04 -7.56
C ALA A 93 -9.28 13.33 -7.58
N LEU A 94 -8.63 14.49 -7.76
CA LEU A 94 -9.31 15.78 -7.91
C LEU A 94 -10.22 15.81 -9.14
N TYR A 95 -9.81 15.20 -10.24
CA TYR A 95 -10.63 15.14 -11.46
C TYR A 95 -11.86 14.22 -11.27
N ALA A 96 -11.68 13.07 -10.62
CA ALA A 96 -12.75 12.14 -10.30
C ALA A 96 -13.75 12.74 -9.29
N ASP A 97 -13.26 13.49 -8.30
CA ASP A 97 -14.11 14.20 -7.34
C ASP A 97 -14.89 15.33 -8.00
N ARG A 98 -14.28 16.07 -8.93
CA ARG A 98 -15.00 17.06 -9.75
C ARG A 98 -16.08 16.42 -10.61
N LEU A 99 -15.83 15.25 -11.20
CA LEU A 99 -16.82 14.50 -11.98
C LEU A 99 -17.97 13.98 -11.09
N LYS A 100 -17.68 13.46 -9.89
CA LYS A 100 -18.69 13.04 -8.91
C LYS A 100 -19.53 14.23 -8.41
N ALA A 101 -18.89 15.37 -8.13
CA ALA A 101 -19.57 16.58 -7.70
C ALA A 101 -20.53 17.12 -8.79
N ARG A 102 -20.11 17.09 -10.07
CA ARG A 102 -20.97 17.45 -11.21
C ARG A 102 -22.19 16.53 -11.32
N LYS A 103 -21.99 15.22 -11.12
CA LYS A 103 -23.07 14.22 -11.20
C LYS A 103 -24.09 14.33 -10.04
N LYS A 104 -23.67 14.84 -8.88
CA LYS A 104 -24.54 15.11 -7.72
C LYS A 104 -25.37 16.39 -7.92
N SER A 105 -24.82 17.41 -8.57
CA SER A 105 -25.52 18.65 -8.89
C SER A 105 -26.56 18.52 -10.01
N GLN A 106 -26.50 17.46 -10.83
CA GLN A 106 -27.45 17.21 -11.93
C GLN A 106 -28.63 16.32 -11.51
N LYS A 107 -28.63 15.83 -10.27
CA LYS A 107 -29.70 14.99 -9.68
C LYS A 107 -30.53 15.72 -8.61
N ALA A 108 -30.23 16.98 -8.33
CA ALA A 108 -31.02 17.87 -7.47
C ALA A 108 -31.82 18.81 -8.36
#